data_AF-K0UYI3-F1
#
_entry.id   AF-K0UYI3-F1
#
_cell.length_a   1.000
_cell.length_b   1.000
_cell.length_c   1.000
_cell.angle_alpha   90.00
_cell.angle_beta   90.00
_cell.angle_gamma   90.00
#
_symmetry.space_group_name_H-M   'P 1'
#
loop_
_entity.id
_entity.type
_entity.pdbx_description
1 polymer ?
#
loop_
_entity_poly.entity_id
_entity_poly.type
_entity_poly.pdbx_seq_one_letter_code
_entity_poly.pdbx_strand_id
1 'polypeptide(L)'
;MTLSVATLKSYQHHTQPVTVATDGGTRRHVYIGATVESLLFTANPRGVDGRSHPFLTIAVVATGADGYAATLAWTEVLAEDTPSPALIAWAEDGTPLEQPRLVVPGDRNGVRHVKDLTELKVVQLGSPDRSFGGDRHRKRQRGTETG
;
A
#
# COMPACT_ATOMS: atom_id res chain seq x y z
N MET A 1 -6.54 15.68 3.07
CA MET A 1 -5.86 16.74 2.30
C MET A 1 -6.05 16.43 0.83
N THR A 2 -6.22 17.44 -0.03
CA THR A 2 -6.26 17.26 -1.48
C THR A 2 -4.97 17.83 -2.08
N LEU A 3 -4.33 17.08 -2.97
CA LEU A 3 -3.09 17.47 -3.63
C LEU A 3 -3.34 17.72 -5.12
N SER A 4 -2.81 18.82 -5.65
CA SER A 4 -2.74 19.03 -7.10
C SER A 4 -1.51 18.31 -7.67
N VAL A 5 -1.52 18.03 -8.98
CA VAL A 5 -0.32 17.49 -9.66
C VAL A 5 0.87 18.45 -9.54
N ALA A 6 0.64 19.76 -9.55
CA ALA A 6 1.71 20.74 -9.34
C ALA A 6 2.33 20.61 -7.93
N THR A 7 1.50 20.37 -6.91
CA THR A 7 1.96 20.12 -5.54
C THR A 7 2.68 18.78 -5.43
N LEU A 8 2.22 17.72 -6.10
CA LEU A 8 2.92 16.43 -6.13
C LEU A 8 4.37 16.58 -6.62
N LYS A 9 4.60 17.43 -7.62
CA LYS A 9 5.94 17.67 -8.19
C LYS A 9 6.91 18.39 -7.24
N SER A 10 6.43 19.06 -6.20
CA SER A 10 7.31 19.72 -5.22
C SER A 10 7.84 18.79 -4.13
N TYR A 11 7.31 17.57 -4.02
CA TYR A 11 7.82 16.56 -3.09
C TYR A 11 9.08 15.88 -3.62
N GLN A 12 9.78 15.16 -2.73
CA GLN A 12 10.88 14.28 -3.14
C GLN A 12 10.36 13.28 -4.17
N HIS A 13 11.05 13.19 -5.29
CA HIS A 13 10.63 12.39 -6.44
C HIS A 13 11.81 11.62 -7.03
N HIS A 14 11.48 10.54 -7.73
CA HIS A 14 12.45 9.75 -8.48
C HIS A 14 11.97 9.54 -9.92
N THR A 15 12.96 9.45 -10.80
CA THR A 15 12.80 8.85 -12.13
C THR A 15 13.34 7.43 -12.04
N GLN A 16 12.50 6.41 -12.27
CA GLN A 16 12.95 5.03 -12.18
C GLN A 16 12.34 4.11 -13.25
N PRO A 17 13.14 3.18 -13.81
CA PRO A 17 12.62 2.12 -14.65
C PRO A 17 11.88 1.08 -13.78
N VAL A 18 10.72 0.63 -14.26
CA VAL A 18 9.94 -0.44 -13.65
C VAL A 18 9.62 -1.48 -14.71
N THR A 19 9.73 -2.74 -14.31
CA THR A 19 9.56 -3.90 -15.18
C THR A 19 8.40 -4.74 -14.67
N VAL A 20 7.44 -5.05 -15.55
CA VAL A 20 6.26 -5.87 -15.25
C VAL A 20 6.13 -7.00 -16.26
N ALA A 21 5.70 -8.17 -15.80
CA ALA A 21 5.34 -9.32 -16.62
C ALA A 21 3.90 -9.18 -17.11
N THR A 22 3.69 -9.42 -18.40
CA THR A 22 2.38 -9.49 -19.03
C THR A 22 2.26 -10.79 -19.82
N ASP A 23 1.06 -11.17 -20.26
CA ASP A 23 0.84 -12.38 -21.06
C ASP A 23 1.65 -12.36 -22.38
N GLY A 24 1.96 -11.16 -22.90
CA GLY A 24 2.79 -10.93 -24.08
C GLY A 24 4.29 -10.78 -23.79
N GLY A 25 4.74 -11.10 -22.57
CA GLY A 25 6.12 -10.95 -22.12
C GLY A 25 6.34 -9.74 -21.21
N THR A 26 7.61 -9.50 -20.89
CA THR A 26 8.02 -8.45 -19.96
C THR A 26 7.99 -7.08 -20.63
N ARG A 27 7.35 -6.10 -19.98
CA ARG A 27 7.35 -4.69 -20.38
C ARG A 27 8.16 -3.87 -19.38
N ARG A 28 8.87 -2.87 -19.89
CA ARG A 28 9.65 -1.92 -19.09
C ARG A 28 9.17 -0.51 -19.41
N HIS A 29 8.85 0.24 -18.36
CA HIS A 29 8.43 1.63 -18.42
C HIS A 29 9.31 2.48 -17.51
N VAL A 30 9.49 3.76 -17.83
CA VAL A 30 10.18 4.73 -16.97
C VAL A 30 9.15 5.67 -16.38
N TYR A 31 9.07 5.70 -15.06
CA TYR A 31 8.12 6.56 -14.34
C TYR A 31 8.85 7.72 -13.66
N ILE A 32 8.18 8.87 -13.61
CA ILE A 32 8.56 10.02 -12.79
C ILE A 32 7.44 10.29 -11.79
N GLY A 33 7.77 10.30 -10.50
CA GLY A 33 6.77 10.44 -9.45
C GLY A 33 7.34 10.81 -8.08
N ALA A 34 6.48 11.35 -7.23
CA ALA A 34 6.78 11.61 -5.83
C ALA A 34 6.90 10.28 -5.10
N THR A 35 7.85 10.15 -4.16
CA THR A 35 7.89 8.97 -3.30
C THR A 35 6.65 8.93 -2.42
N VAL A 36 6.05 7.76 -2.25
CA VAL A 36 4.93 7.59 -1.33
C VAL A 36 5.35 8.02 0.08
N GLU A 37 6.58 7.70 0.49
CA GLU A 37 7.18 8.16 1.76
C GLU A 37 7.06 9.67 2.00
N SER A 38 7.49 10.48 1.03
CA SER A 38 7.52 11.94 1.18
C SER A 38 6.12 12.53 1.34
N LEU A 39 5.12 11.92 0.70
CA LEU A 39 3.73 12.31 0.85
C LEU A 39 3.21 11.94 2.25
N LEU A 40 3.53 10.72 2.70
CA LEU A 40 3.04 10.20 3.97
C LEU A 40 3.62 10.94 5.18
N PHE A 41 4.91 11.29 5.18
CA PHE A 41 5.47 12.06 6.29
C PHE A 41 4.82 13.43 6.45
N THR A 42 4.36 14.06 5.36
CA THR A 42 3.58 15.29 5.47
C THR A 42 2.16 15.10 6.02
N ALA A 43 1.63 13.87 5.99
CA ALA A 43 0.37 13.53 6.64
C ALA A 43 0.50 13.29 8.15
N ASN A 44 1.72 13.34 8.70
CA ASN A 44 2.04 13.13 10.12
C ASN A 44 1.34 11.91 10.76
N PRO A 45 1.54 10.70 10.21
CA PRO A 45 0.88 9.50 10.72
C PRO A 45 1.36 9.17 12.12
N ARG A 46 0.43 8.74 12.97
CA ARG A 46 0.73 8.29 14.34
C ARG A 46 0.71 6.77 14.37
N GLY A 47 1.83 6.17 14.77
CA GLY A 47 1.90 4.74 15.07
C GLY A 47 1.21 4.40 16.38
N VAL A 48 1.27 3.13 16.77
CA VAL A 48 0.69 2.63 18.02
C VAL A 48 1.64 2.93 19.19
N ASP A 49 1.19 3.77 20.12
CA ASP A 49 1.94 4.11 21.34
C ASP A 49 2.34 2.86 22.14
N GLY A 50 3.53 2.88 22.73
CA GLY A 50 4.06 1.81 23.59
C GLY A 50 4.58 0.57 22.86
N ARG A 51 4.71 0.60 21.52
CA ARG A 51 5.35 -0.48 20.74
C ARG A 51 6.74 -0.09 20.26
N SER A 52 7.68 -1.05 20.26
CA SER A 52 9.04 -0.87 19.71
C SER A 52 9.04 -0.55 18.21
N HIS A 53 8.04 -1.05 17.47
CA HIS A 53 7.87 -0.78 16.04
C HIS A 53 6.43 -0.31 15.78
N PRO A 54 6.14 0.97 16.07
CA PRO A 54 4.76 1.46 16.18
C PRO A 54 4.02 1.53 14.84
N PHE A 55 4.73 1.43 13.70
CA PHE A 55 4.15 1.52 12.36
C PHE A 55 3.91 0.17 11.66
N LEU A 56 4.30 -0.98 12.23
CA LEU A 56 4.17 -2.29 11.56
C LEU A 56 2.73 -2.74 11.28
N THR A 57 1.75 -2.06 11.87
CA THR A 57 0.33 -2.33 11.67
C THR A 57 -0.34 -1.22 10.87
N ILE A 58 0.43 -0.34 10.25
CA ILE A 58 -0.10 0.70 9.36
C ILE A 58 -0.05 0.20 7.92
N ALA A 59 -1.18 0.39 7.24
CA ALA A 59 -1.37 0.14 5.83
C ALA A 59 -1.63 1.46 5.10
N VAL A 60 -1.21 1.53 3.84
CA VAL A 60 -1.51 2.62 2.92
C VAL A 60 -2.39 2.05 1.82
N VAL A 61 -3.61 2.54 1.70
CA VAL A 61 -4.58 2.12 0.69
C VAL A 61 -4.60 3.16 -0.42
N ALA A 62 -4.37 2.71 -1.65
CA ALA A 62 -4.42 3.53 -2.85
C ALA A 62 -5.64 3.14 -3.69
N THR A 63 -6.48 4.12 -4.05
CA THR A 63 -7.75 3.89 -4.76
C THR A 63 -7.82 4.70 -6.05
N GLY A 64 -8.12 4.01 -7.15
CA GLY A 64 -8.36 4.58 -8.47
C GLY A 64 -9.79 5.10 -8.60
N ALA A 65 -10.03 5.95 -9.61
CA ALA A 65 -11.36 6.49 -9.91
C ALA A 65 -12.43 5.41 -10.20
N ASP A 66 -12.00 4.23 -10.64
CA ASP A 66 -12.85 3.06 -10.91
C ASP A 66 -13.12 2.20 -9.65
N GLY A 67 -12.59 2.60 -8.49
CA GLY A 67 -12.66 1.85 -7.24
C GLY A 67 -11.64 0.71 -7.12
N TYR A 68 -10.77 0.51 -8.12
CA TYR A 68 -9.67 -0.44 -8.00
C TYR A 68 -8.71 0.02 -6.90
N ALA A 69 -8.36 -0.87 -5.99
CA ALA A 69 -7.56 -0.53 -4.84
C ALA A 69 -6.44 -1.55 -4.58
N ALA A 70 -5.30 -1.02 -4.14
CA ALA A 70 -4.16 -1.80 -3.69
C ALA A 70 -3.68 -1.28 -2.34
N THR A 71 -3.05 -2.16 -1.56
CA THR A 71 -2.48 -1.83 -0.25
C THR A 71 -0.97 -1.97 -0.28
N LEU A 72 -0.28 -1.06 0.42
CA LEU A 72 1.13 -1.15 0.77
C LEU A 72 1.25 -1.22 2.30
N ALA A 73 2.15 -2.07 2.80
CA ALA A 73 2.57 -1.99 4.19
C ALA A 73 3.43 -0.74 4.43
N TRP A 74 3.41 -0.21 5.64
CA TRP A 74 4.25 0.95 6.00
C TRP A 74 5.74 0.73 5.71
N THR A 75 6.26 -0.48 5.89
CA THR A 75 7.68 -0.78 5.62
C THR A 75 8.01 -0.87 4.12
N GLU A 76 7.03 -1.13 3.24
CA GLU A 76 7.26 -1.16 1.79
C GLU A 76 7.46 0.25 1.20
N VAL A 77 7.09 1.30 1.94
CA VAL A 77 7.17 2.68 1.45
C VAL A 77 8.40 3.43 1.96
N LEU A 78 9.08 2.97 3.01
CA LEU A 78 10.25 3.66 3.58
C LEU A 78 11.48 3.52 2.66
N ALA A 79 12.13 4.64 2.35
CA ALA A 79 13.22 4.68 1.37
C ALA A 79 14.54 4.13 1.90
N GLU A 80 14.79 4.17 3.22
CA GLU A 80 16.01 3.60 3.80
C GLU A 80 16.10 2.09 3.60
N ASP A 81 14.96 1.41 3.40
CA ASP A 81 14.88 -0.03 3.22
C ASP A 81 14.65 -0.47 1.77
N THR A 82 14.47 0.46 0.82
CA THR A 82 14.00 0.14 -0.53
C THR A 82 14.80 0.86 -1.62
N PRO A 83 15.65 0.16 -2.41
CA PRO A 83 16.43 0.76 -3.50
C PRO A 83 15.56 1.28 -4.67
N SER A 84 14.26 1.00 -4.66
CA SER A 84 13.29 1.44 -5.66
C SER A 84 11.95 1.74 -4.97
N PRO A 85 11.75 2.94 -4.43
CA PRO A 85 10.58 3.27 -3.63
C PRO A 85 9.30 3.26 -4.47
N ALA A 86 8.16 2.99 -3.82
CA ALA A 86 6.86 3.20 -4.44
C ALA A 86 6.65 4.68 -4.79
N LEU A 87 6.02 4.94 -5.93
CA LEU A 87 5.80 6.29 -6.44
C LEU A 87 4.33 6.60 -6.66
N ILE A 88 3.98 7.87 -6.51
CA ILE A 88 2.82 8.47 -7.15
C ILE A 88 3.31 9.16 -8.41
N ALA A 89 3.25 8.43 -9.52
CA ALA A 89 3.75 8.85 -10.82
C ALA A 89 2.81 9.86 -11.48
N TRP A 90 3.40 10.90 -12.07
CA TRP A 90 2.70 11.87 -12.93
C TRP A 90 3.18 11.79 -14.40
N ALA A 91 4.19 10.96 -14.69
CA ALA A 91 4.71 10.76 -16.03
C ALA A 91 5.14 9.29 -16.24
N GLU A 92 4.95 8.79 -17.46
CA GLU A 92 5.31 7.46 -17.95
C GLU A 92 5.99 7.64 -19.32
N ASP A 93 7.19 7.09 -19.49
CA ASP A 93 7.98 7.13 -20.73
C ASP A 93 8.12 8.55 -21.32
N GLY A 94 8.36 9.53 -20.44
CA GLY A 94 8.51 10.95 -20.82
C GLY A 94 7.19 11.66 -21.11
N THR A 95 6.06 10.97 -21.08
CA THR A 95 4.73 11.54 -21.35
C THR A 95 3.99 11.81 -20.03
N PRO A 96 3.42 13.02 -19.82
CA PRO A 96 2.56 13.28 -18.68
C PRO A 96 1.33 12.36 -18.67
N LEU A 97 0.99 11.84 -17.49
CA LEU A 97 -0.25 11.10 -17.29
C LEU A 97 -1.42 12.06 -17.13
N GLU A 98 -2.61 11.67 -17.60
CA GLU A 98 -3.85 12.45 -17.39
C GLU A 98 -4.22 12.52 -15.91
N GLN A 99 -4.00 11.42 -15.18
CA GLN A 99 -4.16 11.32 -13.74
C GLN A 99 -2.95 10.60 -13.11
N PRO A 100 -2.61 10.89 -11.85
CA PRO A 100 -1.54 10.19 -11.17
C PRO A 100 -1.76 8.68 -11.09
N ARG A 101 -0.67 7.91 -10.99
CA ARG A 101 -0.71 6.45 -10.86
C ARG A 101 0.13 6.01 -9.66
N LEU A 102 -0.37 5.07 -8.86
CA LEU A 102 0.51 4.34 -7.95
C LEU A 102 1.41 3.40 -8.77
N VAL A 103 2.72 3.49 -8.59
CA VAL A 103 3.70 2.58 -9.19
C VAL A 103 4.45 1.88 -8.07
N VAL A 104 4.47 0.56 -8.11
CA VAL A 104 5.13 -0.28 -7.11
C VAL A 104 6.24 -1.08 -7.79
N PRO A 105 7.50 -0.59 -7.74
CA PRO A 105 8.64 -1.35 -8.25
C PRO A 105 8.72 -2.73 -7.58
N GLY A 106 9.15 -3.74 -8.36
CA GLY A 106 9.23 -5.12 -7.88
C GLY A 106 7.89 -5.86 -7.84
N ASP A 107 6.75 -5.19 -8.03
CA ASP A 107 5.50 -5.88 -8.30
C ASP A 107 5.54 -6.54 -9.67
N ARG A 108 5.80 -7.86 -9.67
CA ARG A 108 6.08 -8.66 -10.86
C ARG A 108 5.03 -8.47 -11.94
N ASN A 109 3.75 -8.39 -11.58
CA ASN A 109 2.66 -8.33 -12.56
C ASN A 109 2.06 -6.93 -12.69
N GLY A 110 2.56 -5.96 -11.91
CA GLY A 110 2.02 -4.60 -11.87
C GLY A 110 0.58 -4.51 -11.39
N VAL A 111 0.04 -5.54 -10.73
CA VAL A 111 -1.37 -5.57 -10.29
C VAL A 111 -1.65 -4.55 -9.19
N ARG A 112 -0.63 -4.09 -8.45
CA ARG A 112 -0.74 -3.01 -7.48
C ARG A 112 -0.53 -1.63 -8.11
N HIS A 113 -0.35 -1.54 -9.42
CA HIS A 113 -0.20 -0.26 -10.11
C HIS A 113 -1.58 0.37 -10.36
N VAL A 114 -2.08 1.10 -9.37
CA VAL A 114 -3.42 1.71 -9.40
C VAL A 114 -3.41 2.91 -10.34
N LYS A 115 -4.14 2.79 -11.46
CA LYS A 115 -4.34 3.87 -12.44
C LYS A 115 -5.38 4.86 -11.92
N ASP A 116 -5.37 6.06 -12.53
CA ASP A 116 -6.34 7.13 -12.25
C ASP A 116 -6.54 7.35 -10.75
N LEU A 117 -5.41 7.46 -10.03
CA LEU A 117 -5.38 7.49 -8.58
C LEU A 117 -6.09 8.74 -8.05
N THR A 118 -7.04 8.54 -7.15
CA THR A 118 -7.84 9.61 -6.54
C THR A 118 -7.63 9.72 -5.04
N GLU A 119 -7.29 8.62 -4.36
CA GLU A 119 -7.13 8.60 -2.91
C GLU A 119 -5.90 7.82 -2.47
N LEU A 120 -5.21 8.37 -1.47
CA LEU A 120 -4.28 7.65 -0.60
C LEU A 120 -4.77 7.76 0.84
N LYS A 121 -4.93 6.63 1.50
CA LYS A 121 -5.43 6.56 2.88
C LYS A 121 -4.48 5.78 3.77
N VAL A 122 -4.07 6.39 4.88
CA VAL A 122 -3.32 5.71 5.94
C VAL A 122 -4.32 5.07 6.91
N VAL A 123 -4.16 3.77 7.12
CA VAL A 123 -5.06 2.96 7.95
C VAL A 123 -4.25 2.25 9.02
N GLN A 124 -4.64 2.48 10.28
CA GLN A 124 -4.20 1.64 11.39
C GLN A 124 -4.98 0.34 11.34
N LEU A 125 -4.31 -0.78 11.01
CA LEU A 125 -4.91 -2.10 11.12
C LEU A 125 -5.10 -2.42 12.61
N GLY A 126 -6.29 -2.90 12.97
CA GLY A 126 -6.58 -3.34 14.33
C GLY A 126 -5.63 -4.46 14.76
N SER A 127 -5.51 -4.69 16.07
CA SER A 127 -4.87 -5.92 16.53
C SER A 127 -5.69 -7.11 16.00
N PRO A 128 -5.05 -8.20 15.53
CA PRO A 128 -5.79 -9.38 15.12
C PRO A 128 -6.64 -9.81 16.32
N ASP A 129 -7.95 -9.85 16.10
CA ASP A 129 -8.90 -10.29 17.11
C ASP A 129 -8.55 -11.74 17.45
N ARG A 130 -8.27 -12.04 18.73
CA ARG A 130 -7.86 -13.39 19.18
C ARG A 130 -8.96 -14.44 19.02
N SER A 131 -10.12 -14.03 18.53
CA SER A 131 -11.38 -14.76 18.39
C SER A 131 -11.49 -15.60 17.10
N PHE A 132 -10.45 -15.65 16.24
CA PHE A 132 -10.32 -16.74 15.25
C PHE A 132 -9.92 -18.06 15.93
N GLY A 133 -10.75 -18.49 16.88
CA GLY A 133 -10.60 -19.69 17.70
C GLY A 133 -11.97 -20.06 18.23
N GLY A 134 -12.83 -20.55 17.34
CA GLY A 134 -14.21 -20.87 17.65
C GLY A 134 -14.36 -21.81 18.85
N ASP A 135 -15.29 -21.46 19.72
CA ASP A 135 -15.93 -22.31 20.72
C ASP A 135 -16.11 -23.75 20.21
N ARG A 136 -15.27 -24.67 20.68
CA ARG A 136 -15.48 -26.12 20.51
C ARG A 136 -15.30 -26.90 21.81
N HIS A 137 -15.81 -26.38 22.92
CA HIS A 137 -16.06 -27.21 24.11
C HIS A 137 -17.38 -26.87 24.81
N ARG A 138 -18.50 -27.07 24.10
CA ARG A 138 -19.81 -27.36 24.74
C ARG A 138 -20.45 -28.60 24.14
N LYS A 139 -20.25 -29.74 24.81
CA LYS A 139 -21.24 -30.77 25.20
C LYS A 139 -20.57 -32.14 25.33
N ARG A 140 -20.36 -32.58 26.57
CA ARG A 140 -20.73 -33.93 27.05
C ARG A 140 -21.12 -33.86 28.52
N GLN A 141 -22.31 -33.29 28.79
CA GLN A 141 -23.15 -33.84 29.86
C GLN A 141 -24.07 -34.84 29.17
N ARG A 142 -23.75 -36.12 29.33
CA ARG A 142 -24.69 -37.22 29.18
C ARG A 142 -24.43 -38.09 30.41
N GLY A 143 -25.37 -38.09 31.33
CA GLY A 143 -25.35 -38.98 32.47
C GLY A 143 -25.41 -40.44 32.02
N THR A 144 -24.88 -41.30 32.87
CA THR A 144 -25.30 -42.69 33.00
C THR A 144 -25.27 -43.00 34.48
N GLU A 145 -26.46 -43.11 35.06
CA GLU A 145 -26.74 -43.96 36.21
C GLU A 145 -26.28 -45.39 35.88
N THR A 146 -25.56 -46.04 36.81
CA THR A 146 -25.86 -47.40 37.34
C THR A 146 -24.73 -47.85 38.28
N GLY A 147 -25.11 -48.37 39.44
CA GLY A 147 -24.23 -49.02 40.42
C GLY A 147 -24.63 -48.73 41.85
#